data_AF-A0A397SCF5-F1
#
_entry.id   AF-A0A397SCF5-F1
#
_cell.length_a   1.000
_cell.length_b   1.000
_cell.length_c   1.000
_cell.angle_alpha   90.00
_cell.angle_beta   90.00
_cell.angle_gamma   90.00
#
_symmetry.space_group_name_H-M   'P 1'
#
loop_
_entity.id
_entity.type
_entity.pdbx_description
1 polymer ?
#
loop_
_entity_poly.entity_id
_entity_poly.type
_entity_poly.pdbx_seq_one_letter_code
_entity_poly.pdbx_strand_id
1 'polypeptide(L)'
;MQKSGYTVTSTTVTSTVIPIPQHLEIGKIIGREGRNLKPICEKTGTFISVNTNTKPAQIEIKYNIRLPPPSNNQINEAKNLLNNLVEKIDKERKKHLKEKRENNVRFLDDFNRNNGSNNHTVSRYHKEISVKKERKQSKRETMSNIKDFMKR
;
A
#
# COMPACT_ATOMS: atom_id res chain seq x y z
N MET A 1 13.35 -38.80 31.27
CA MET A 1 14.27 -37.83 30.62
C MET A 1 13.43 -36.75 29.93
N GLN A 2 13.22 -35.59 30.56
CA GLN A 2 12.50 -34.47 29.94
C GLN A 2 13.53 -33.53 29.29
N LYS A 3 13.36 -33.24 27.99
CA LYS A 3 14.24 -32.33 27.25
C LYS A 3 13.92 -30.89 27.67
N SER A 4 14.91 -30.22 28.25
CA SER A 4 14.91 -28.78 28.55
C SER A 4 14.57 -27.96 27.32
N GLY A 5 13.37 -27.38 27.29
CA GLY A 5 12.96 -26.40 26.29
C GLY A 5 13.55 -25.04 26.64
N TYR A 6 14.68 -24.68 26.03
CA TYR A 6 15.24 -23.34 26.13
C TYR A 6 14.35 -22.36 25.34
N THR A 7 13.52 -21.57 26.02
CA THR A 7 12.92 -20.37 25.40
C THR A 7 13.99 -19.31 25.30
N VAL A 8 14.59 -19.15 24.12
CA VAL A 8 15.46 -18.01 23.83
C VAL A 8 14.55 -16.77 23.72
N THR A 9 14.35 -16.08 24.82
CA THR A 9 13.81 -14.71 24.81
C THR A 9 14.88 -13.81 24.20
N SER A 10 14.87 -13.64 22.88
CA SER A 10 15.71 -12.67 22.19
C SER A 10 15.25 -11.26 22.58
N THR A 11 15.93 -10.67 23.57
CA THR A 11 15.68 -9.30 23.98
C THR A 11 16.13 -8.37 22.86
N THR A 12 15.19 -7.95 22.02
CA THR A 12 15.44 -7.00 20.94
C THR A 12 14.95 -5.62 21.36
N VAL A 13 15.72 -4.60 21.03
CA VAL A 13 15.38 -3.20 21.33
C VAL A 13 15.12 -2.47 20.02
N THR A 14 14.01 -1.73 19.98
CA THR A 14 13.66 -0.86 18.86
C THR A 14 14.52 0.40 18.90
N SER A 15 15.31 0.63 17.86
CA SER A 15 16.14 1.83 17.71
C SER A 15 15.39 2.96 17.02
N THR A 16 14.65 2.66 15.95
CA THR A 16 14.00 3.66 15.10
C THR A 16 12.69 3.12 14.55
N VAL A 17 11.71 4.02 14.41
CA VAL A 17 10.41 3.73 13.80
C VAL A 17 10.19 4.63 12.59
N ILE A 18 9.64 4.05 11.52
CA ILE A 18 9.30 4.76 10.28
C ILE A 18 7.81 4.55 10.00
N PRO A 19 6.97 5.59 9.98
CA PRO A 19 5.56 5.45 9.68
C PRO A 19 5.33 5.08 8.21
N ILE A 20 4.45 4.12 7.97
CA ILE A 20 4.03 3.71 6.63
C ILE A 20 2.85 4.59 6.18
N PRO A 21 2.93 5.25 5.02
CA PRO A 21 1.80 6.00 4.47
C PRO A 21 0.56 5.11 4.29
N GLN A 22 -0.60 5.58 4.75
CA GLN A 22 -1.84 4.79 4.81
C GLN A 22 -2.35 4.33 3.43
N HIS A 23 -1.97 5.04 2.37
CA HIS A 23 -2.35 4.71 1.00
C HIS A 23 -1.50 3.60 0.36
N LEU A 24 -0.43 3.17 1.04
CA LEU A 24 0.44 2.08 0.61
C LEU A 24 0.03 0.77 1.25
N GLU A 25 0.15 -0.31 0.48
CA GLU A 25 -0.11 -1.65 0.97
C GLU A 25 1.13 -2.19 1.68
N ILE A 26 0.95 -2.63 2.93
CA ILE A 26 2.03 -3.19 3.77
C ILE A 26 2.71 -4.37 3.07
N GLY A 27 1.93 -5.24 2.42
CA GLY A 27 2.47 -6.39 1.68
C GLY A 27 3.44 -6.00 0.54
N LYS A 28 3.23 -4.85 -0.10
CA LYS A 28 4.16 -4.34 -1.14
C LYS A 28 5.47 -3.85 -0.53
N ILE A 29 5.42 -3.30 0.67
CA ILE A 29 6.62 -2.86 1.41
C ILE A 29 7.42 -4.08 1.87
N ILE A 30 6.76 -5.10 2.44
CA ILE A 30 7.43 -6.34 2.86
C ILE A 30 8.02 -7.09 1.66
N GLY A 31 7.25 -7.14 0.56
CA GLY A 31 7.55 -7.96 -0.61
C GLY A 31 7.23 -9.43 -0.37
N ARG A 32 7.09 -10.20 -1.45
CA ARG A 32 6.82 -11.64 -1.36
C ARG A 32 7.92 -12.33 -0.56
N GLU A 33 7.53 -13.08 0.48
CA GLU A 33 8.46 -13.76 1.41
C GLU A 33 9.49 -12.83 2.06
N GLY A 34 9.19 -11.53 2.17
CA GLY A 34 10.10 -10.55 2.75
C GLY A 34 11.21 -10.09 1.80
N ARG A 35 11.11 -10.36 0.49
CA ARG A 35 12.15 -10.04 -0.50
C ARG A 35 12.61 -8.58 -0.53
N ASN A 36 11.80 -7.65 -0.04
CA ASN A 36 12.20 -6.23 0.01
C ASN A 36 12.91 -5.88 1.32
N LEU A 37 12.49 -6.47 2.46
CA LEU A 37 13.07 -6.17 3.77
C LEU A 37 14.30 -7.02 4.10
N LYS A 38 14.31 -8.31 3.69
CA LYS A 38 15.41 -9.24 3.97
C LYS A 38 16.78 -8.75 3.51
N PRO A 39 16.94 -8.24 2.26
CA PRO A 39 18.24 -7.73 1.83
C PRO A 39 18.71 -6.52 2.64
N ILE A 40 17.78 -5.70 3.14
CA ILE A 40 18.11 -4.54 3.99
C ILE A 40 18.58 -5.03 5.36
N CYS A 41 17.90 -6.01 5.96
CA CYS A 41 18.33 -6.64 7.20
C CYS A 41 19.74 -7.22 7.07
N GLU A 42 19.97 -8.02 6.02
CA GLU A 42 21.27 -8.68 5.75
C GLU A 42 22.38 -7.67 5.53
N LYS A 43 22.14 -6.63 4.72
CA LYS A 43 23.13 -5.60 4.42
C LYS A 43 23.54 -4.79 5.64
N THR A 44 22.57 -4.46 6.50
CA THR A 44 22.79 -3.53 7.62
C THR A 44 23.06 -4.24 8.95
N GLY A 45 22.86 -5.55 9.03
CA GLY A 45 22.95 -6.32 10.27
C GLY A 45 21.86 -5.95 11.28
N THR A 46 20.74 -5.40 10.82
CA THR A 46 19.60 -4.99 11.67
C THR A 46 18.43 -5.95 11.53
N PHE A 47 17.55 -5.98 12.53
CA PHE A 47 16.29 -6.71 12.48
C PHE A 47 15.15 -5.76 12.13
N ILE A 48 14.58 -5.90 10.95
CA ILE A 48 13.47 -5.03 10.52
C ILE A 48 12.16 -5.81 10.63
N SER A 49 11.17 -5.21 11.29
CA SER A 49 9.83 -5.78 11.43
C SER A 49 8.77 -4.72 11.14
N VAL A 50 7.57 -5.13 10.74
CA VAL A 50 6.44 -4.22 10.53
C VAL A 50 5.42 -4.42 11.65
N ASN A 51 5.11 -3.35 12.36
CA ASN A 51 4.06 -3.32 13.36
C ASN A 51 2.77 -2.82 12.72
N THR A 52 1.79 -3.71 12.63
CA THR A 52 0.46 -3.43 12.04
C THR A 52 -0.58 -3.05 13.09
N ASN A 53 -0.24 -3.09 14.38
CA ASN A 53 -1.14 -2.74 15.48
C ASN A 53 -1.23 -1.22 15.66
N THR A 54 -0.27 -0.47 15.10
CA THR A 54 -0.28 0.99 15.07
C THR A 54 -1.04 1.53 13.87
N LYS A 55 -1.63 2.73 14.01
CA LYS A 55 -2.31 3.45 12.93
C LYS A 55 -1.74 4.87 12.84
N PRO A 56 -0.97 5.19 11.78
CA PRO A 56 -0.56 4.32 10.68
C PRO A 56 0.37 3.18 11.13
N ALA A 57 0.42 2.10 10.34
CA ALA A 57 1.37 1.00 10.56
C ALA A 57 2.82 1.51 10.50
N GLN A 58 3.74 0.84 11.18
CA GLN A 58 5.11 1.33 11.34
C GLN A 58 6.14 0.24 11.00
N ILE A 59 7.24 0.64 10.39
CA ILE A 59 8.43 -0.20 10.24
C ILE A 59 9.34 0.06 11.45
N GLU A 60 9.72 -0.99 12.16
CA GLU A 60 10.57 -0.95 13.34
C GLU A 60 11.93 -1.55 13.00
N ILE A 61 13.00 -0.76 13.19
CA ILE A 61 14.39 -1.22 13.14
C ILE A 61 14.79 -1.62 14.55
N LYS A 62 15.17 -2.87 14.72
CA LYS A 62 15.53 -3.50 15.99
C LYS A 62 16.94 -4.07 15.94
N TYR A 63 17.54 -4.23 17.11
CA TYR A 63 18.82 -4.94 17.28
C TYR A 63 18.78 -5.82 18.53
N ASN A 64 19.60 -6.86 18.53
CA ASN A 64 19.72 -7.78 19.66
C ASN A 64 20.70 -7.21 20.68
N ILE A 65 20.26 -7.06 21.94
CA ILE A 65 21.13 -6.52 23.00
C ILE A 65 22.26 -7.48 23.40
N ARG A 66 22.15 -8.77 23.05
CA ARG A 66 23.18 -9.78 23.34
C ARG A 66 24.34 -9.72 22.35
N LEU A 67 24.18 -8.96 21.26
CA LEU A 67 25.22 -8.69 20.27
C LEU A 67 25.74 -7.27 20.46
N PRO A 68 26.97 -6.96 19.99
CA PRO A 68 27.44 -5.59 19.94
C PRO A 68 26.38 -4.70 19.26
N PRO A 69 26.02 -3.56 19.87
CA PRO A 69 25.01 -2.68 19.30
C PRO A 69 25.45 -2.23 17.91
N PRO A 70 24.53 -2.17 16.93
CA PRO A 70 24.87 -1.68 15.61
C PRO A 70 25.34 -0.24 15.73
N SER A 71 26.33 0.11 14.91
CA SER A 71 26.78 1.49 14.79
C SER A 71 25.64 2.40 14.35
N ASN A 72 25.71 3.68 14.73
CA ASN A 72 24.76 4.68 14.26
C ASN A 72 24.71 4.74 12.72
N ASN A 73 25.83 4.44 12.06
CA ASN A 73 25.91 4.37 10.60
C ASN A 73 25.05 3.24 10.03
N GLN A 74 25.06 2.04 10.65
CA GLN A 74 24.21 0.92 10.22
C GLN A 74 22.72 1.22 10.38
N ILE A 75 22.32 1.84 11.51
CA ILE A 75 20.93 2.23 11.75
C ILE A 75 20.49 3.29 10.73
N ASN A 76 21.33 4.31 10.50
CA ASN A 76 21.05 5.36 9.52
C ASN A 76 21.00 4.82 8.09
N GLU A 77 21.88 3.88 7.74
CA GLU A 77 21.85 3.21 6.45
C GLU A 77 20.55 2.42 6.26
N ALA A 78 20.14 1.62 7.27
CA ALA A 78 18.87 0.91 7.24
C ALA A 78 17.68 1.85 7.07
N LYS A 79 17.68 2.96 7.80
CA LYS A 79 16.65 4.01 7.70
C LYS A 79 16.58 4.60 6.29
N ASN A 80 17.73 4.94 5.69
CA ASN A 80 17.80 5.50 4.34
C ASN A 80 17.30 4.49 3.29
N LEU A 81 17.71 3.22 3.39
CA LEU A 81 17.26 2.16 2.50
C LEU A 81 15.75 1.95 2.58
N LEU A 82 15.17 1.98 3.79
CA LEU A 82 13.72 1.87 3.98
C LEU A 82 12.96 3.06 3.43
N ASN A 83 13.43 4.29 3.65
CA ASN A 83 12.81 5.48 3.07
C ASN A 83 12.81 5.43 1.54
N ASN A 84 13.95 5.05 0.94
CA ASN A 84 14.07 4.89 -0.51
C ASN A 84 13.11 3.81 -1.05
N LEU A 85 12.95 2.70 -0.31
CA LEU A 85 12.00 1.64 -0.68
C LEU A 85 10.55 2.13 -0.66
N VAL A 86 10.14 2.82 0.41
CA VAL A 86 8.79 3.39 0.55
C VAL A 86 8.52 4.40 -0.57
N GLU A 87 9.48 5.28 -0.84
CA GLU A 87 9.37 6.28 -1.91
C GLU A 87 9.26 5.63 -3.30
N LYS A 88 10.06 4.60 -3.57
CA LYS A 88 10.02 3.84 -4.84
C LYS A 88 8.63 3.22 -5.06
N ILE A 89 8.07 2.57 -4.05
CA ILE A 89 6.74 1.94 -4.12
C ILE A 89 5.67 3.01 -4.36
N ASP A 90 5.77 4.16 -3.70
CA ASP A 90 4.82 5.26 -3.89
C ASP A 90 4.88 5.85 -5.30
N LYS A 91 6.08 6.04 -5.84
CA LYS A 91 6.31 6.49 -7.22
C LYS A 91 5.73 5.50 -8.23
N GLU A 92 5.98 4.21 -8.07
CA GLU A 92 5.45 3.16 -8.94
C GLU A 92 3.91 3.11 -8.92
N ARG A 93 3.31 3.23 -7.74
CA ARG A 93 1.85 3.33 -7.58
C ARG A 93 1.30 4.55 -8.33
N LYS A 94 1.91 5.73 -8.16
CA LYS A 94 1.49 6.97 -8.83
C LYS A 94 1.58 6.84 -10.35
N LYS A 95 2.65 6.23 -10.86
CA LYS A 95 2.86 5.98 -12.30
C LYS A 95 1.75 5.09 -12.86
N HIS A 96 1.48 3.94 -12.24
CA HIS A 96 0.41 3.04 -12.67
C HIS A 96 -0.98 3.68 -12.65
N LEU A 97 -1.26 4.56 -11.68
CA LEU A 97 -2.51 5.31 -11.64
C LEU A 97 -2.63 6.31 -12.79
N LYS A 98 -1.52 6.96 -13.19
CA LYS A 98 -1.48 7.88 -14.33
C LYS A 98 -1.69 7.12 -15.65
N GLU A 99 -0.95 6.05 -15.88
CA GLU A 99 -1.08 5.20 -17.07
C GLU A 99 -2.50 4.62 -17.22
N LYS A 100 -3.09 4.16 -16.10
CA LYS A 100 -4.47 3.68 -16.11
C LYS A 100 -5.44 4.77 -16.52
N ARG A 101 -5.26 6.01 -16.05
CA ARG A 101 -6.11 7.15 -16.46
C ARG A 101 -5.94 7.46 -17.94
N GLU A 102 -4.71 7.55 -18.44
CA GLU A 102 -4.41 7.83 -19.84
C GLU A 102 -4.99 6.77 -20.78
N ASN A 103 -4.84 5.48 -20.45
CA ASN A 103 -5.40 4.39 -21.26
C ASN A 103 -6.94 4.41 -21.27
N ASN A 104 -7.58 4.78 -20.16
CA ASN A 104 -9.04 4.94 -20.13
C ASN A 104 -9.50 6.14 -20.98
N VAL A 105 -8.74 7.24 -20.99
CA VAL A 105 -9.04 8.41 -21.84
C VAL A 105 -8.89 8.04 -23.32
N ARG A 106 -7.77 7.42 -23.70
CA ARG A 106 -7.54 6.96 -25.09
C ARG A 106 -8.63 6.01 -25.59
N PHE A 107 -9.04 5.04 -24.77
CA PHE A 107 -10.15 4.15 -25.12
C PHE A 107 -11.47 4.91 -25.37
N LEU A 108 -11.74 5.95 -24.58
CA LEU A 108 -12.95 6.78 -24.74
C LEU A 108 -12.88 7.62 -26.02
N ASP A 109 -11.72 8.18 -26.33
CA ASP A 109 -11.47 8.97 -27.53
C ASP A 109 -11.60 8.12 -28.80
N ASP A 110 -10.99 6.93 -28.82
CA ASP A 110 -11.08 5.96 -29.92
C ASP A 110 -12.51 5.47 -30.15
N PHE A 111 -13.27 5.26 -29.08
CA PHE A 111 -14.68 4.88 -29.16
C PHE A 111 -15.56 6.00 -29.75
N ASN A 112 -15.31 7.27 -29.38
CA ASN A 112 -16.04 8.41 -29.92
C ASN A 112 -15.69 8.69 -31.39
N ARG A 113 -14.43 8.50 -31.80
CA ARG A 113 -14.01 8.70 -33.19
C ARG A 113 -14.64 7.70 -34.16
N ASN A 114 -14.83 6.45 -33.72
CA ASN A 114 -15.39 5.38 -34.55
C ASN A 114 -16.93 5.35 -34.61
N ASN A 115 -17.63 6.06 -33.72
CA ASN A 115 -19.10 6.16 -33.71
C ASN A 115 -19.63 7.40 -34.47
N GLY A 116 -18.76 8.15 -35.16
CA GLY A 116 -19.16 9.26 -36.03
C GLY A 116 -19.89 8.87 -37.30
N SER A 117 -20.15 7.58 -37.55
CA SER A 117 -20.98 7.12 -38.66
C SER A 117 -21.84 5.93 -38.23
N ASN A 118 -23.15 6.16 -38.27
CA ASN A 118 -24.25 5.21 -38.14
C ASN A 118 -24.75 4.91 -36.72
N ASN A 119 -25.89 5.54 -36.41
CA ASN A 119 -26.78 5.20 -35.33
C ASN A 119 -27.11 3.69 -35.33
N HIS A 120 -27.24 3.15 -34.11
CA HIS A 120 -27.89 1.89 -33.76
C HIS A 120 -27.01 0.71 -33.33
N THR A 121 -26.06 0.91 -32.42
CA THR A 121 -25.75 -0.12 -31.41
C THR A 121 -25.08 0.48 -30.19
N VAL A 122 -25.88 0.91 -29.20
CA VAL A 122 -25.35 1.10 -27.84
C VAL A 122 -24.89 -0.28 -27.37
N SER A 123 -23.58 -0.53 -27.38
CA SER A 123 -22.99 -1.77 -26.87
C SER A 123 -23.58 -2.09 -25.49
N ARG A 124 -23.98 -3.35 -25.24
CA ARG A 124 -24.53 -3.79 -23.95
C ARG A 124 -23.66 -3.34 -22.76
N TYR A 125 -22.36 -3.22 -22.99
CA TYR A 125 -21.39 -2.73 -22.01
C TYR A 125 -21.59 -1.25 -21.64
N HIS A 126 -21.92 -0.40 -22.61
CA HIS A 126 -22.23 1.02 -22.38
C HIS A 126 -23.55 1.18 -21.61
N LYS A 127 -24.54 0.34 -21.92
CA LYS A 127 -25.81 0.27 -21.15
C LYS A 127 -25.56 -0.19 -19.72
N GLU A 128 -24.65 -1.15 -19.52
CA GLU A 128 -24.33 -1.64 -18.18
C GLU A 128 -23.52 -0.63 -17.35
N ILE A 129 -22.58 0.11 -17.98
CA ILE A 129 -21.82 1.18 -17.31
C ILE A 129 -22.71 2.36 -16.94
N SER A 130 -23.59 2.80 -17.83
CA SER A 130 -24.55 3.89 -17.56
C SER A 130 -25.50 3.51 -16.43
N VAL A 131 -26.10 2.32 -16.48
CA VAL A 131 -26.96 1.80 -15.39
C VAL A 131 -26.20 1.70 -14.07
N LYS A 132 -24.93 1.27 -14.07
CA LYS A 132 -24.11 1.22 -12.84
C LYS A 132 -23.76 2.61 -12.29
N LYS A 133 -23.55 3.61 -13.15
CA LYS A 133 -23.33 5.01 -12.74
C LYS A 133 -24.60 5.62 -12.15
N GLU A 134 -25.74 5.43 -12.81
CA GLU A 134 -27.05 5.93 -12.38
C GLU A 134 -27.48 5.32 -11.04
N ARG A 135 -27.32 4.00 -10.86
CA ARG A 135 -27.57 3.33 -9.57
C ARG A 135 -26.68 3.83 -8.44
N LYS A 136 -25.43 4.21 -8.73
CA LYS A 136 -24.52 4.79 -7.72
C LYS A 136 -24.91 6.22 -7.36
N GLN A 137 -25.38 7.00 -8.32
CA GLN A 137 -25.83 8.36 -8.10
C GLN A 137 -27.14 8.41 -7.30
N SER A 138 -28.13 7.61 -7.69
CA SER A 138 -29.40 7.48 -6.96
C SER A 138 -29.18 7.04 -5.50
N LYS A 139 -28.25 6.10 -5.25
CA LYS A 139 -27.86 5.70 -3.88
C LYS A 139 -27.21 6.81 -3.06
N ARG A 140 -26.45 7.71 -3.70
CA ARG A 140 -25.83 8.85 -3.01
C ARG A 140 -26.85 9.93 -2.68
N GLU A 141 -27.78 10.19 -3.59
CA GLU A 141 -28.87 11.16 -3.40
C GLU A 141 -29.83 10.69 -2.29
N THR A 142 -30.24 9.43 -2.31
CA THR A 142 -31.04 8.85 -1.21
C THR A 142 -30.32 8.88 0.13
N MET A 143 -29.02 8.53 0.17
CA MET A 143 -28.23 8.64 1.41
C MET A 143 -28.08 10.09 1.90
N SER A 144 -27.99 11.07 1.00
CA SER A 144 -27.96 12.49 1.37
C SER A 144 -29.29 12.90 1.99
N ASN A 145 -30.40 12.59 1.31
CA ASN A 145 -31.74 12.95 1.77
C ASN A 145 -32.08 12.29 3.13
N ILE A 146 -31.67 11.04 3.35
CA ILE A 146 -31.83 10.36 4.65
C ILE A 146 -31.02 11.07 5.74
N LYS A 147 -29.76 11.44 5.45
CA LYS A 147 -28.93 12.19 6.42
C LYS A 147 -29.51 13.55 6.76
N ASP A 148 -30.10 14.24 5.78
CA ASP A 148 -30.71 15.55 5.98
C ASP A 148 -32.03 15.44 6.76
N PHE A 149 -32.77 14.34 6.60
CA PHE A 149 -33.96 14.04 7.41
C PHE A 149 -33.61 13.70 8.86
N MET A 150 -32.56 12.92 9.11
CA MET A 150 -32.10 12.56 10.46
C MET A 150 -31.46 13.71 11.24
N LYS A 151 -31.20 14.85 10.59
CA LYS A 151 -30.61 16.06 11.19
C LYS A 151 -31.65 17.12 11.59
N ARG A 152 -32.93 16.90 11.28
CA ARG A 152 -34.06 17.70 11.77
C ARG A 152 -34.63 17.05 13.02
#